data_AF-G3I0J5-F1
#
_entry.id   AF-G3I0J5-F1
#
_cell.length_a   1.000
_cell.length_b   1.000
_cell.length_c   1.000
_cell.angle_alpha   90.00
_cell.angle_beta   90.00
_cell.angle_gamma   90.00
#
_symmetry.space_group_name_H-M   'P 1'
#
loop_
_entity.id
_entity.type
_entity.pdbx_description
1 polymer ?
#
loop_
_entity_poly.entity_id
_entity_poly.type
_entity_poly.pdbx_seq_one_letter_code
_entity_poly.pdbx_strand_id
1 'polypeptide(L)'
;MSSGDARTGRQDGAPRAAAALCSLYHEAGQQLQRLQDQLAARDALIASLRTRLEALEGDTAPSLVDALLDQVERFREQLRRQEQGATETQLRQEVERLTERLEEKEREMQQLMSQPQHEREKEVVLLRRSVAEKEQARAASDILCHSLADETHQLRRTLAATAHMCQHLARCLDERQHAQGDIGEGSPNELRHTSRNASGKSVIEKLQEENRLLKQKVTHVEDLNAKWQRYDASRDEYVKGLHAQLKRRQVPHEPELMKKEISRLNRQLEEKINDCAEAKQELATVKMARDTALERVQMLEQQILAYKDDFKSERADRERAHSRIQELEEKVFSLMSQASQRQQDFQEPGPCWIHSAKKTAKYLEMDALEHVAPGSWRTALGSQQVELPAEGGHVHTAHRGQGDLQCPHCLRCFSDEQGEAFLRHLSECCQ
;
A
#
# COMPACT_ATOMS: atom_id res chain seq x y z
N MET A 1 140.05 29.58 -62.87
CA MET A 1 140.67 28.92 -61.69
C MET A 1 139.52 28.18 -60.99
N SER A 2 139.50 26.85 -60.99
CA SER A 2 140.04 26.02 -59.89
C SER A 2 139.24 26.28 -58.59
N SER A 3 138.22 25.47 -58.26
CA SER A 3 138.30 24.15 -57.57
C SER A 3 138.48 24.27 -56.05
N GLY A 4 137.82 23.49 -55.18
CA GLY A 4 136.81 22.44 -55.37
C GLY A 4 136.62 21.61 -54.06
N ASP A 5 135.41 21.06 -53.84
CA ASP A 5 135.02 20.15 -52.74
C ASP A 5 135.11 20.70 -51.28
N ALA A 6 134.46 20.17 -50.22
CA ALA A 6 133.58 18.99 -50.09
C ALA A 6 132.46 19.13 -49.00
N ARG A 7 131.30 18.49 -49.25
CA ARG A 7 130.33 17.81 -48.33
C ARG A 7 130.20 18.21 -46.82
N THR A 8 128.96 18.42 -46.33
CA THR A 8 128.17 17.47 -45.47
C THR A 8 126.83 18.07 -44.92
N GLY A 9 125.87 17.22 -44.51
CA GLY A 9 124.64 17.57 -43.76
C GLY A 9 123.45 18.05 -44.62
N ARG A 10 122.19 17.55 -44.62
CA ARG A 10 121.39 16.49 -43.94
C ARG A 10 120.24 16.98 -43.00
N GLN A 11 119.03 17.04 -43.57
CA GLN A 11 117.71 16.85 -42.92
C GLN A 11 117.28 17.75 -41.73
N ASP A 12 116.80 18.98 -42.00
CA ASP A 12 116.16 19.86 -40.99
C ASP A 12 114.63 20.09 -41.16
N GLY A 13 113.98 19.41 -42.11
CA GLY A 13 112.53 19.58 -42.35
C GLY A 13 111.60 18.72 -41.46
N ALA A 14 112.05 17.52 -41.08
CA ALA A 14 111.20 16.52 -40.43
C ALA A 14 110.79 16.82 -38.96
N PRO A 15 111.70 17.22 -38.04
CA PRO A 15 111.36 17.27 -36.62
C PRO A 15 110.36 18.39 -36.28
N ARG A 16 110.38 19.51 -37.03
CA ARG A 16 109.46 20.64 -36.81
C ARG A 16 108.01 20.30 -37.20
N ALA A 17 107.82 19.59 -38.31
CA ALA A 17 106.50 19.13 -38.74
C ALA A 17 105.93 18.06 -37.78
N ALA A 18 106.76 17.12 -37.33
CA ALA A 18 106.38 16.12 -36.34
C ALA A 18 105.97 16.78 -35.00
N ALA A 19 106.77 17.72 -34.50
CA ALA A 19 106.46 18.45 -33.27
C ALA A 19 105.13 19.22 -33.37
N ALA A 20 104.87 19.92 -34.48
CA ALA A 20 103.60 20.62 -34.70
C ALA A 20 102.39 19.68 -34.72
N LEU A 21 102.51 18.51 -35.37
CA LEU A 21 101.45 17.48 -35.34
C LEU A 21 101.24 16.92 -33.93
N CYS A 22 102.30 16.64 -33.18
CA CYS A 22 102.19 16.20 -31.77
C CYS A 22 101.50 17.26 -30.89
N SER A 23 101.80 18.55 -31.09
CA SER A 23 101.10 19.64 -30.40
C SER A 23 99.62 19.68 -30.74
N LEU A 24 99.25 19.56 -32.01
CA LEU A 24 97.84 19.55 -32.45
C LEU A 24 97.07 18.32 -31.93
N TYR A 25 97.68 17.14 -31.92
CA TYR A 25 97.08 15.94 -31.31
C TYR A 25 96.89 16.09 -29.80
N HIS A 26 97.85 16.71 -29.10
CA HIS A 26 97.73 16.97 -27.67
C HIS A 26 96.66 18.03 -27.37
N GLU A 27 96.58 19.10 -28.16
CA GLU A 27 95.54 20.13 -28.04
C GLU A 27 94.14 19.56 -28.34
N ALA A 28 93.98 18.74 -29.38
CA ALA A 28 92.74 18.03 -29.67
C ALA A 28 92.33 17.10 -28.52
N GLY A 29 93.28 16.39 -27.91
CA GLY A 29 93.06 15.61 -26.69
C GLY A 29 92.59 16.46 -25.51
N GLN A 30 93.21 17.62 -25.27
CA GLN A 30 92.78 18.58 -24.25
C GLN A 30 91.40 19.19 -24.55
N GLN A 31 91.01 19.35 -25.82
CA GLN A 31 89.68 19.82 -26.20
C GLN A 31 88.62 18.72 -25.96
N LEU A 32 88.91 17.47 -26.32
CA LEU A 32 88.05 16.32 -26.04
C LEU A 32 87.83 16.10 -24.54
N GLN A 33 88.88 16.18 -23.73
CA GLN A 33 88.77 16.08 -22.27
C GLN A 33 87.84 17.18 -21.71
N ARG A 34 88.07 18.44 -22.10
CA ARG A 34 87.21 19.57 -21.68
C ARG A 34 85.74 19.40 -22.07
N LEU A 35 85.45 18.74 -23.18
CA LEU A 35 84.07 18.42 -23.60
C LEU A 35 83.48 17.25 -22.79
N GLN A 36 84.28 16.23 -22.45
CA GLN A 36 83.85 15.14 -21.56
C GLN A 36 83.55 15.66 -20.15
N ASP A 37 84.40 16.54 -19.60
CA ASP A 37 84.21 17.16 -18.28
C ASP A 37 82.91 18.01 -18.26
N GLN A 38 82.62 18.73 -19.35
CA GLN A 38 81.37 19.50 -19.51
C GLN A 38 80.12 18.63 -19.66
N LEU A 39 80.23 17.46 -20.30
CA LEU A 39 79.13 16.49 -20.36
C LEU A 39 78.85 15.90 -18.99
N ALA A 40 79.88 15.40 -18.28
CA ALA A 40 79.75 14.87 -16.93
C ALA A 40 79.13 15.88 -15.95
N ALA A 41 79.49 17.17 -16.04
CA ALA A 41 78.89 18.24 -15.25
C ALA A 41 77.40 18.47 -15.57
N ARG A 42 76.99 18.30 -16.84
CA ARG A 42 75.57 18.39 -17.25
C ARG A 42 74.78 17.17 -16.82
N ASP A 43 75.34 15.97 -16.94
CA ASP A 43 74.69 14.74 -16.51
C ASP A 43 74.48 14.71 -14.99
N ALA A 44 75.46 15.20 -14.22
CA ALA A 44 75.32 15.42 -12.77
C ALA A 44 74.21 16.43 -12.43
N LEU A 45 74.09 17.52 -13.18
CA LEU A 45 73.00 18.49 -13.02
C LEU A 45 71.64 17.84 -13.34
N ILE A 46 71.53 17.09 -14.44
CA ILE A 46 70.31 16.36 -14.83
C ILE A 46 69.91 15.35 -13.76
N ALA A 47 70.86 14.60 -13.19
CA ALA A 47 70.61 13.71 -12.06
C ALA A 47 70.07 14.47 -10.83
N SER A 48 70.69 15.60 -10.47
CA SER A 48 70.24 16.44 -9.34
C SER A 48 68.88 17.12 -9.55
N LEU A 49 68.45 17.30 -10.81
CA LEU A 49 67.13 17.82 -11.15
C LEU A 49 66.08 16.71 -11.13
N ARG A 50 66.42 15.48 -11.57
CA ARG A 50 65.55 14.31 -11.47
C ARG A 50 65.25 13.94 -10.02
N THR A 51 66.25 13.81 -9.16
CA THR A 51 66.02 13.50 -7.74
C THR A 51 65.24 14.60 -7.00
N ARG A 52 65.31 15.86 -7.45
CA ARG A 52 64.48 16.96 -6.94
C ARG A 52 63.05 16.95 -7.48
N LEU A 53 62.81 16.43 -8.68
CA LEU A 53 61.46 16.19 -9.20
C LEU A 53 60.83 14.99 -8.50
N GLU A 54 61.54 13.86 -8.41
CA GLU A 54 61.12 12.66 -7.69
C GLU A 54 60.76 12.96 -6.22
N ALA A 55 61.50 13.85 -5.54
CA ALA A 55 61.17 14.30 -4.20
C ALA A 55 59.88 15.16 -4.14
N LEU A 56 59.63 16.01 -5.14
CA LEU A 56 58.42 16.85 -5.21
C LEU A 56 57.18 16.09 -5.71
N GLU A 57 57.37 15.02 -6.47
CA GLU A 57 56.33 14.09 -6.92
C GLU A 57 56.00 13.04 -5.83
N GLY A 58 56.95 12.73 -4.94
CA GLY A 58 56.76 11.87 -3.78
C GLY A 58 56.08 12.55 -2.59
N ASP A 59 56.39 13.83 -2.32
CA ASP A 59 55.75 14.62 -1.26
C ASP A 59 54.39 15.19 -1.73
N THR A 60 53.45 14.31 -2.11
CA THR A 60 52.04 14.66 -2.20
C THR A 60 51.49 14.94 -0.79
N ALA A 61 51.61 16.18 -0.34
CA ALA A 61 50.89 16.66 0.83
C ALA A 61 49.38 16.35 0.66
N PRO A 62 48.68 15.87 1.70
CA PRO A 62 47.28 15.47 1.58
C PRO A 62 46.46 16.57 0.92
N SER A 63 45.84 16.28 -0.23
CA SER A 63 45.14 17.31 -0.98
C SER A 63 43.96 17.81 -0.16
N LEU A 64 43.65 19.10 -0.30
CA LEU A 64 42.39 19.63 0.21
C LEU A 64 41.20 18.85 -0.37
N VAL A 65 41.36 18.30 -1.58
CA VAL A 65 40.38 17.40 -2.21
C VAL A 65 40.24 16.08 -1.41
N ASP A 66 41.35 15.43 -1.05
CA ASP A 66 41.33 14.16 -0.31
C ASP A 66 40.71 14.34 1.08
N ALA A 67 41.10 15.40 1.80
CA ALA A 67 40.53 15.73 3.10
C ALA A 67 39.03 16.05 3.05
N LEU A 68 38.54 16.64 1.95
CA LEU A 68 37.12 16.88 1.70
C LEU A 68 36.39 15.60 1.29
N LEU A 69 37.00 14.70 0.51
CA LEU A 69 36.46 13.38 0.19
C LEU A 69 36.26 12.56 1.46
N ASP A 70 37.29 12.45 2.31
CA ASP A 70 37.19 11.80 3.64
C ASP A 70 36.06 12.40 4.48
N GLN A 71 35.84 13.72 4.39
CA GLN A 71 34.78 14.40 5.16
C GLN A 71 33.38 14.10 4.59
N VAL A 72 33.23 14.07 3.26
CA VAL A 72 31.98 13.69 2.58
C VAL A 72 31.65 12.22 2.83
N GLU A 73 32.64 11.32 2.83
CA GLU A 73 32.44 9.92 3.21
C GLU A 73 32.02 9.78 4.66
N ARG A 74 32.69 10.46 5.61
CA ARG A 74 32.28 10.49 7.03
C ARG A 74 30.83 10.99 7.21
N PHE A 75 30.38 12.00 6.48
CA PHE A 75 28.99 12.45 6.53
C PHE A 75 28.00 11.45 5.92
N ARG A 76 28.32 10.82 4.78
CA ARG A 76 27.51 9.71 4.22
C ARG A 76 27.39 8.55 5.20
N GLU A 77 28.48 8.22 5.88
CA GLU A 77 28.51 7.17 6.91
C GLU A 77 27.79 7.57 8.21
N GLN A 78 27.57 8.86 8.47
CA GLN A 78 26.72 9.33 9.56
C GLN A 78 25.23 9.28 9.18
N LEU A 79 24.85 9.72 7.97
CA LEU A 79 23.47 9.56 7.49
C LEU A 79 23.05 8.09 7.50
N ARG A 80 23.85 7.20 6.90
CA ARG A 80 23.59 5.75 6.90
C ARG A 80 23.35 5.18 8.30
N ARG A 81 24.09 5.64 9.31
CA ARG A 81 23.93 5.20 10.72
C ARG A 81 22.74 5.83 11.45
N GLN A 82 22.21 6.96 10.98
CA GLN A 82 20.95 7.53 11.45
C GLN A 82 19.74 6.86 10.78
N GLU A 83 19.82 6.63 9.46
CA GLU A 83 18.81 5.94 8.66
C GLU A 83 18.63 4.50 9.13
N GLN A 84 19.73 3.73 9.24
CA GLN A 84 19.78 2.38 9.81
C GLN A 84 19.76 2.41 11.36
N GLY A 85 19.28 3.50 11.97
CA GLY A 85 19.28 3.70 13.40
C GLY A 85 18.45 2.66 14.15
N ALA A 86 18.67 2.54 15.47
CA ALA A 86 17.99 1.53 16.30
C ALA A 86 16.45 1.61 16.25
N THR A 87 15.88 2.76 15.85
CA THR A 87 14.46 2.92 15.56
C THR A 87 13.98 2.11 14.35
N GLU A 88 14.78 2.00 13.28
CA GLU A 88 14.41 1.21 12.10
C GLU A 88 14.45 -0.29 12.42
N THR A 89 15.46 -0.75 13.14
CA THR A 89 15.56 -2.16 13.57
C THR A 89 14.48 -2.52 14.60
N GLN A 90 14.13 -1.61 15.52
CA GLN A 90 13.00 -1.80 16.44
C GLN A 90 11.65 -1.82 15.71
N LEU A 91 11.43 -0.97 14.71
CA LEU A 91 10.22 -1.00 13.88
C LEU A 91 10.13 -2.29 13.07
N ARG A 92 11.23 -2.75 12.47
CA ARG A 92 11.29 -4.06 11.78
C ARG A 92 10.94 -5.22 12.71
N GLN A 93 11.48 -5.24 13.93
CA GLN A 93 11.16 -6.26 14.95
C GLN A 93 9.69 -6.24 15.39
N GLU A 94 9.09 -5.06 15.58
CA GLU A 94 7.67 -4.97 15.94
C GLU A 94 6.75 -5.35 14.77
N VAL A 95 7.13 -5.02 13.52
CA VAL A 95 6.43 -5.49 12.31
C VAL A 95 6.51 -7.02 12.18
N GLU A 96 7.67 -7.63 12.42
CA GLU A 96 7.86 -9.08 12.44
C GLU A 96 6.98 -9.73 13.51
N ARG A 97 7.04 -9.24 14.76
CA ARG A 97 6.21 -9.71 15.90
C ARG A 97 4.71 -9.56 15.67
N LEU A 98 4.28 -8.49 14.98
CA LEU A 98 2.88 -8.29 14.60
C LEU A 98 2.48 -9.21 13.44
N THR A 99 3.39 -9.52 12.53
CA THR A 99 3.16 -10.47 11.42
C THR A 99 2.99 -11.89 11.95
N GLU A 100 3.90 -12.38 12.79
CA GLU A 100 3.78 -13.69 13.48
C GLU A 100 2.42 -13.85 14.19
N ARG A 101 1.97 -12.79 14.88
CA ARG A 101 0.71 -12.76 15.63
C ARG A 101 -0.52 -12.67 14.72
N LEU A 102 -0.42 -12.03 13.55
CA LEU A 102 -1.47 -12.06 12.54
C LEU A 102 -1.56 -13.46 11.91
N GLU A 103 -0.44 -14.07 11.55
CA GLU A 103 -0.42 -15.45 11.05
C GLU A 103 -0.96 -16.46 12.08
N GLU A 104 -0.66 -16.30 13.37
CA GLU A 104 -1.26 -17.11 14.45
C GLU A 104 -2.80 -17.00 14.45
N LYS A 105 -3.34 -15.78 14.30
CA LYS A 105 -4.80 -15.57 14.23
C LYS A 105 -5.42 -16.01 12.90
N GLU A 106 -4.69 -15.96 11.80
CA GLU A 106 -5.12 -16.59 10.55
C GLU A 106 -5.14 -18.11 10.67
N ARG A 107 -4.15 -18.73 11.32
CA ARG A 107 -4.13 -20.18 11.61
C ARG A 107 -5.30 -20.58 12.52
N GLU A 108 -5.59 -19.84 13.59
CA GLU A 108 -6.76 -20.07 14.45
C GLU A 108 -8.07 -19.96 13.66
N MET A 109 -8.23 -18.90 12.86
CA MET A 109 -9.41 -18.68 12.02
C MET A 109 -9.57 -19.79 10.97
N GLN A 110 -8.49 -20.23 10.33
CA GLN A 110 -8.49 -21.34 9.37
C GLN A 110 -8.85 -22.67 10.05
N GLN A 111 -8.35 -22.93 11.27
CA GLN A 111 -8.74 -24.11 12.05
C GLN A 111 -10.24 -24.10 12.35
N LEU A 112 -10.78 -23.00 12.89
CA LEU A 112 -12.22 -22.83 13.12
C LEU A 112 -13.04 -22.95 11.82
N MET A 113 -12.53 -22.44 10.70
CA MET A 113 -13.21 -22.57 9.40
C MET A 113 -13.13 -23.97 8.80
N SER A 114 -12.14 -24.78 9.18
CA SER A 114 -11.95 -26.17 8.76
C SER A 114 -12.78 -27.18 9.57
N GLN A 115 -13.17 -26.86 10.81
CA GLN A 115 -14.00 -27.73 11.65
C GLN A 115 -15.34 -28.08 10.99
N PRO A 116 -15.86 -29.33 11.12
CA PRO A 116 -17.20 -29.68 10.69
C PRO A 116 -18.26 -28.68 11.18
N GLN A 117 -19.15 -28.23 10.28
CA GLN A 117 -20.18 -27.23 10.60
C GLN A 117 -21.02 -27.64 11.84
N HIS A 118 -21.32 -28.94 11.94
CA HIS A 118 -21.97 -29.59 13.08
C HIS A 118 -21.33 -29.28 14.45
N GLU A 119 -20.00 -29.16 14.53
CA GLU A 119 -19.28 -28.94 15.78
C GLU A 119 -19.32 -27.46 16.17
N ARG A 120 -19.20 -26.56 15.19
CA ARG A 120 -19.44 -25.12 15.37
C ARG A 120 -20.88 -24.84 15.80
N GLU A 121 -21.87 -25.53 15.23
CA GLU A 121 -23.27 -25.43 15.64
C GLU A 121 -23.51 -25.90 17.07
N LYS A 122 -22.89 -27.01 17.50
CA LYS A 122 -22.90 -27.46 18.91
C LYS A 122 -22.33 -26.39 19.85
N GLU A 123 -21.18 -25.81 19.53
CA GLU A 123 -20.57 -24.77 20.36
C GLU A 123 -21.44 -23.51 20.44
N VAL A 124 -22.00 -23.05 19.32
CA VAL A 124 -22.94 -21.92 19.30
C VAL A 124 -24.17 -22.18 20.16
N VAL A 125 -24.70 -23.41 20.20
CA VAL A 125 -25.81 -23.79 21.11
C VAL A 125 -25.38 -23.75 22.58
N LEU A 126 -24.18 -24.25 22.92
CA LEU A 126 -23.65 -24.18 24.29
C LEU A 126 -23.39 -22.74 24.76
N LEU A 127 -22.83 -21.90 23.88
CA LEU A 127 -22.60 -20.47 24.17
C LEU A 127 -23.91 -19.72 24.36
N ARG A 128 -24.90 -19.91 23.47
CA ARG A 128 -26.26 -19.34 23.62
C ARG A 128 -26.91 -19.76 24.93
N ARG A 129 -26.79 -21.03 25.32
CA ARG A 129 -27.28 -21.53 26.61
C ARG A 129 -26.58 -20.82 27.79
N SER A 130 -25.24 -20.73 27.78
CA SER A 130 -24.49 -20.07 28.85
C SER A 130 -24.81 -18.57 28.97
N VAL A 131 -25.11 -17.89 27.86
CA VAL A 131 -25.60 -16.51 27.86
C VAL A 131 -26.99 -16.43 28.51
N ALA A 132 -27.95 -17.26 28.10
CA ALA A 132 -29.29 -17.26 28.67
C ALA A 132 -29.29 -17.58 30.19
N GLU A 133 -28.45 -18.53 30.64
CA GLU A 133 -28.28 -18.85 32.06
C GLU A 133 -27.70 -17.66 32.85
N LYS A 134 -26.76 -16.88 32.26
CA LYS A 134 -26.22 -15.64 32.87
C LYS A 134 -27.23 -14.50 32.89
N GLU A 135 -28.05 -14.37 31.85
CA GLU A 135 -29.13 -13.37 31.78
C GLU A 135 -30.23 -13.67 32.80
N GLN A 136 -30.63 -14.94 32.94
CA GLN A 136 -31.57 -15.38 33.97
C GLN A 136 -31.02 -15.13 35.39
N ALA A 137 -29.74 -15.40 35.62
CA ALA A 137 -29.09 -15.12 36.91
C ALA A 137 -29.04 -13.62 37.24
N ARG A 138 -28.77 -12.77 36.24
CA ARG A 138 -28.83 -11.30 36.38
C ARG A 138 -30.24 -10.83 36.73
N ALA A 139 -31.24 -11.20 35.94
CA ALA A 139 -32.63 -10.82 36.19
C ALA A 139 -33.14 -11.27 37.57
N ALA A 140 -32.75 -12.45 38.04
CA ALA A 140 -33.04 -12.92 39.39
C ALA A 140 -32.34 -12.06 40.46
N SER A 141 -31.07 -11.70 40.27
CA SER A 141 -30.34 -10.79 41.15
C SER A 141 -30.98 -9.39 41.19
N ASP A 142 -31.39 -8.86 40.04
CA ASP A 142 -32.02 -7.54 39.95
C ASP A 142 -33.35 -7.51 40.71
N ILE A 143 -34.19 -8.54 40.57
CA ILE A 143 -35.45 -8.66 41.34
C ILE A 143 -35.19 -8.70 42.84
N LEU A 144 -34.17 -9.44 43.30
CA LEU A 144 -33.79 -9.50 44.71
C LEU A 144 -33.28 -8.15 45.22
N CYS A 145 -32.46 -7.44 44.44
CA CYS A 145 -31.99 -6.09 44.78
C CYS A 145 -33.14 -5.09 44.92
N HIS A 146 -34.16 -5.15 44.05
CA HIS A 146 -35.35 -4.30 44.16
C HIS A 146 -36.20 -4.67 45.39
N SER A 147 -36.45 -5.95 45.67
CA SER A 147 -37.21 -6.37 46.87
C SER A 147 -36.54 -5.89 48.17
N LEU A 148 -35.23 -6.12 48.29
CA LEU A 148 -34.46 -5.70 49.48
C LEU A 148 -34.43 -4.16 49.63
N ALA A 149 -34.42 -3.41 48.52
CA ALA A 149 -34.54 -1.96 48.55
C ALA A 149 -35.95 -1.53 49.02
N ASP A 150 -37.01 -2.11 48.45
CA ASP A 150 -38.40 -1.80 48.82
C ASP A 150 -38.73 -2.14 50.28
N GLU A 151 -38.26 -3.30 50.76
CA GLU A 151 -38.32 -3.70 52.17
C GLU A 151 -37.57 -2.71 53.06
N THR A 152 -36.36 -2.29 52.68
CA THR A 152 -35.61 -1.25 53.39
C THR A 152 -36.35 0.09 53.41
N HIS A 153 -36.98 0.49 52.29
CA HIS A 153 -37.80 1.70 52.22
C HIS A 153 -39.10 1.56 53.04
N GLN A 154 -39.69 0.38 53.14
CA GLN A 154 -40.86 0.10 53.97
C GLN A 154 -40.50 0.17 55.45
N LEU A 155 -39.42 -0.48 55.89
CA LEU A 155 -38.92 -0.43 57.26
C LEU A 155 -38.61 1.01 57.70
N ARG A 156 -37.96 1.81 56.83
CA ARG A 156 -37.72 3.25 57.08
C ARG A 156 -39.03 4.05 57.23
N ARG A 157 -40.05 3.79 56.39
CA ARG A 157 -41.37 4.42 56.49
C ARG A 157 -42.09 4.04 57.78
N THR A 158 -42.09 2.75 58.16
CA THR A 158 -42.67 2.27 59.41
C THR A 158 -41.98 2.88 60.62
N LEU A 159 -40.65 2.96 60.62
CA LEU A 159 -39.87 3.56 61.72
C LEU A 159 -40.14 5.07 61.88
N ALA A 160 -40.31 5.80 60.77
CA ALA A 160 -40.72 7.20 60.80
C ALA A 160 -42.14 7.37 61.35
N ALA A 161 -43.08 6.50 60.93
CA ALA A 161 -44.45 6.52 61.42
C ALA A 161 -44.56 6.21 62.93
N THR A 162 -43.82 5.22 63.43
CA THR A 162 -43.80 4.92 64.88
C THR A 162 -43.10 6.03 65.68
N ALA A 163 -42.03 6.63 65.16
CA ALA A 163 -41.40 7.81 65.77
C ALA A 163 -42.40 8.99 65.88
N HIS A 164 -43.17 9.28 64.83
CA HIS A 164 -44.21 10.30 64.86
C HIS A 164 -45.37 9.95 65.81
N MET A 165 -45.77 8.68 65.92
CA MET A 165 -46.73 8.23 66.93
C MET A 165 -46.22 8.48 68.35
N CYS A 166 -44.96 8.15 68.65
CA CYS A 166 -44.36 8.45 69.96
C CYS A 166 -44.31 9.96 70.26
N GLN A 167 -43.94 10.78 69.26
CA GLN A 167 -43.97 12.26 69.36
C GLN A 167 -45.39 12.85 69.53
N HIS A 168 -46.43 12.13 69.07
CA HIS A 168 -47.83 12.52 69.25
C HIS A 168 -48.36 12.07 70.62
N LEU A 169 -48.06 10.84 71.04
CA LEU A 169 -48.48 10.30 72.34
C LEU A 169 -47.84 11.07 73.50
N ALA A 170 -46.60 11.54 73.38
CA ALA A 170 -45.99 12.45 74.34
C ALA A 170 -46.86 13.72 74.53
N ARG A 171 -47.11 14.46 73.44
CA ARG A 171 -47.94 15.68 73.47
C ARG A 171 -49.35 15.45 74.01
N CYS A 172 -50.02 14.36 73.61
CA CYS A 172 -51.36 14.08 74.12
C CYS A 172 -51.39 13.62 75.58
N LEU A 173 -50.27 13.13 76.13
CA LEU A 173 -50.14 12.88 77.57
C LEU A 173 -49.91 14.18 78.34
N ASP A 174 -49.24 15.17 77.75
CA ASP A 174 -49.20 16.54 78.30
C ASP A 174 -50.62 17.16 78.31
N GLU A 175 -51.33 17.09 77.18
CA GLU A 175 -52.67 17.65 77.00
C GLU A 175 -53.74 17.01 77.92
N ARG A 176 -53.84 15.67 77.97
CA ARG A 176 -54.97 14.98 78.65
C ARG A 176 -55.03 15.20 80.17
N GLN A 177 -53.95 15.64 80.80
CA GLN A 177 -53.92 15.99 82.22
C GLN A 177 -54.86 17.17 82.56
N HIS A 178 -55.44 17.85 81.56
CA HIS A 178 -56.19 19.10 81.73
C HIS A 178 -57.76 18.97 81.64
N ALA A 179 -58.39 17.79 81.45
CA ALA A 179 -59.70 17.77 80.73
C ALA A 179 -60.89 16.80 81.07
N GLN A 180 -60.96 15.99 82.15
CA GLN A 180 -61.92 14.83 82.21
C GLN A 180 -63.12 14.89 83.23
N GLY A 181 -64.39 14.64 82.78
CA GLY A 181 -65.59 14.31 83.63
C GLY A 181 -67.00 14.13 82.94
N ASP A 182 -67.88 13.25 83.51
CA ASP A 182 -69.38 13.02 83.39
C ASP A 182 -70.15 12.20 82.25
N ILE A 183 -71.50 11.94 82.36
CA ILE A 183 -72.28 10.62 82.24
C ILE A 183 -73.73 10.58 81.50
N GLY A 184 -74.49 9.42 81.32
CA GLY A 184 -75.84 9.17 80.57
C GLY A 184 -76.82 7.93 80.89
N GLU A 185 -77.67 7.33 79.94
CA GLU A 185 -78.48 5.97 79.84
C GLU A 185 -80.10 5.75 79.82
N GLY A 186 -80.73 4.66 79.23
CA GLY A 186 -82.21 4.14 79.35
C GLY A 186 -82.89 3.04 78.35
N SER A 187 -84.04 2.30 78.64
CA SER A 187 -84.75 1.22 77.75
C SER A 187 -86.23 0.60 78.06
N PRO A 188 -86.91 -0.30 77.20
CA PRO A 188 -88.40 -0.74 77.19
C PRO A 188 -88.90 -2.29 76.98
N ASN A 189 -90.23 -2.67 76.79
CA ASN A 189 -90.84 -4.10 76.72
C ASN A 189 -92.32 -4.39 76.05
N GLU A 190 -92.86 -5.65 75.82
CA GLU A 190 -94.24 -6.07 75.24
C GLU A 190 -94.82 -7.59 75.45
N LEU A 191 -96.04 -8.08 74.93
CA LEU A 191 -96.56 -9.50 74.55
C LEU A 191 -98.15 -9.88 74.48
N ARG A 192 -98.65 -11.10 73.99
CA ARG A 192 -100.11 -11.53 73.62
C ARG A 192 -100.63 -13.06 73.77
N HIS A 193 -101.94 -13.45 73.48
CA HIS A 193 -102.67 -14.83 73.50
C HIS A 193 -103.88 -15.02 72.43
N THR A 194 -104.88 -15.98 72.23
CA THR A 194 -105.73 -17.12 72.87
C THR A 194 -106.40 -18.21 71.86
N SER A 195 -107.36 -19.18 72.21
CA SER A 195 -108.00 -20.25 71.28
C SER A 195 -109.24 -21.17 71.73
N ARG A 196 -110.07 -21.76 70.79
CA ARG A 196 -110.71 -23.15 70.84
C ARG A 196 -111.31 -23.72 69.49
N ASN A 197 -110.72 -23.45 68.33
CA ASN A 197 -111.28 -23.85 67.01
C ASN A 197 -110.53 -25.08 66.41
N ALA A 198 -110.56 -26.27 67.05
CA ALA A 198 -109.29 -26.98 67.29
C ALA A 198 -109.08 -28.48 66.87
N SER A 199 -109.87 -29.14 66.01
CA SER A 199 -109.66 -30.60 65.73
C SER A 199 -109.78 -31.07 64.27
N GLY A 200 -110.97 -31.07 63.65
CA GLY A 200 -111.04 -31.18 62.18
C GLY A 200 -110.28 -30.02 61.51
N LYS A 201 -110.37 -28.85 62.17
CA LYS A 201 -109.48 -27.72 61.93
C LYS A 201 -108.00 -28.04 62.18
N SER A 202 -107.57 -28.85 63.16
CA SER A 202 -106.14 -29.14 63.35
C SER A 202 -105.51 -30.05 62.30
N VAL A 203 -106.28 -30.86 61.57
CA VAL A 203 -105.79 -31.56 60.36
C VAL A 203 -105.69 -30.59 59.17
N ILE A 204 -106.67 -29.71 59.01
CA ILE A 204 -106.64 -28.66 57.99
C ILE A 204 -105.52 -27.64 58.27
N GLU A 205 -105.31 -27.27 59.53
CA GLU A 205 -104.22 -26.41 60.02
C GLU A 205 -102.87 -27.09 59.81
N LYS A 206 -102.73 -28.41 60.02
CA LYS A 206 -101.50 -29.15 59.66
C LYS A 206 -101.21 -29.06 58.16
N LEU A 207 -102.19 -29.32 57.30
CA LEU A 207 -102.00 -29.21 55.85
C LEU A 207 -101.80 -27.76 55.39
N GLN A 208 -102.42 -26.78 56.04
CA GLN A 208 -102.19 -25.35 55.81
C GLN A 208 -100.81 -24.91 56.29
N GLU A 209 -100.32 -25.45 57.41
CA GLU A 209 -98.98 -25.20 57.95
C GLU A 209 -97.90 -25.86 57.11
N GLU A 210 -98.11 -27.09 56.65
CA GLU A 210 -97.26 -27.75 55.66
C GLU A 210 -97.25 -26.97 54.33
N ASN A 211 -98.41 -26.49 53.87
CA ASN A 211 -98.50 -25.64 52.68
C ASN A 211 -97.84 -24.27 52.89
N ARG A 212 -97.91 -23.69 54.09
CA ARG A 212 -97.21 -22.46 54.50
C ARG A 212 -95.71 -22.68 54.54
N LEU A 213 -95.25 -23.78 55.11
CA LEU A 213 -93.84 -24.18 55.19
C LEU A 213 -93.28 -24.51 53.80
N LEU A 214 -94.06 -25.13 52.92
CA LEU A 214 -93.70 -25.34 51.52
C LEU A 214 -93.60 -24.01 50.76
N LYS A 215 -94.55 -23.08 50.95
CA LYS A 215 -94.45 -21.72 50.40
C LYS A 215 -93.21 -20.97 50.92
N GLN A 216 -92.91 -21.05 52.22
CA GLN A 216 -91.70 -20.48 52.82
C GLN A 216 -90.42 -21.10 52.24
N LYS A 217 -90.40 -22.42 52.01
CA LYS A 217 -89.28 -23.12 51.36
C LYS A 217 -89.13 -22.71 49.89
N VAL A 218 -90.23 -22.55 49.15
CA VAL A 218 -90.20 -22.04 47.77
C VAL A 218 -89.65 -20.62 47.73
N THR A 219 -90.18 -19.69 48.53
CA THR A 219 -89.65 -18.31 48.59
C THR A 219 -88.19 -18.25 49.03
N HIS A 220 -87.76 -19.15 49.92
CA HIS A 220 -86.35 -19.25 50.33
C HIS A 220 -85.44 -19.76 49.19
N VAL A 221 -85.90 -20.72 48.38
CA VAL A 221 -85.18 -21.19 47.18
C VAL A 221 -85.18 -20.12 46.08
N GLU A 222 -86.26 -19.37 45.91
CA GLU A 222 -86.34 -18.21 45.01
C GLU A 222 -85.35 -17.10 45.44
N ASP A 223 -85.28 -16.78 46.73
CA ASP A 223 -84.27 -15.87 47.30
C ASP A 223 -82.83 -16.35 47.08
N LEU A 224 -82.56 -17.65 47.24
CA LEU A 224 -81.25 -18.24 46.99
C LEU A 224 -80.89 -18.20 45.50
N ASN A 225 -81.84 -18.51 44.61
CA ASN A 225 -81.67 -18.41 43.16
C ASN A 225 -81.40 -16.96 42.74
N ALA A 226 -82.17 -15.99 43.25
CA ALA A 226 -81.95 -14.56 42.99
C ALA A 226 -80.59 -14.07 43.52
N LYS A 227 -80.10 -14.58 44.65
CA LYS A 227 -78.72 -14.31 45.13
C LYS A 227 -77.67 -14.93 44.22
N TRP A 228 -77.87 -16.17 43.76
CA TRP A 228 -76.95 -16.87 42.87
C TRP A 228 -76.85 -16.20 41.49
N GLN A 229 -77.97 -15.78 40.91
CA GLN A 229 -78.01 -15.00 39.66
C GLN A 229 -77.25 -13.66 39.77
N ARG A 230 -77.39 -12.94 40.89
CA ARG A 230 -76.62 -11.70 41.14
C ARG A 230 -75.12 -11.97 41.26
N TYR A 231 -74.73 -13.06 41.93
CA TYR A 231 -73.33 -13.49 42.01
C TYR A 231 -72.78 -13.87 40.63
N ASP A 232 -73.54 -14.62 39.82
CA ASP A 232 -73.14 -15.05 38.48
C ASP A 232 -72.93 -13.86 37.54
N ALA A 233 -73.88 -12.91 37.54
CA ALA A 233 -73.76 -11.65 36.80
C ALA A 233 -72.56 -10.81 37.25
N SER A 234 -72.35 -10.65 38.57
CA SER A 234 -71.22 -9.90 39.12
C SER A 234 -69.86 -10.56 38.82
N ARG A 235 -69.78 -11.89 38.87
CA ARG A 235 -68.60 -12.66 38.43
C ARG A 235 -68.32 -12.40 36.96
N ASP A 236 -69.35 -12.44 36.11
CA ASP A 236 -69.20 -12.20 34.67
C ASP A 236 -68.77 -10.77 34.35
N GLU A 237 -69.28 -9.77 35.07
CA GLU A 237 -68.82 -8.38 34.98
C GLU A 237 -67.36 -8.23 35.42
N TYR A 238 -66.97 -8.87 36.54
CA TYR A 238 -65.58 -8.90 36.99
C TYR A 238 -64.65 -9.56 35.97
N VAL A 239 -65.05 -10.70 35.40
CA VAL A 239 -64.31 -11.41 34.34
C VAL A 239 -64.20 -10.55 33.08
N LYS A 240 -65.28 -9.86 32.65
CA LYS A 240 -65.25 -8.89 31.54
C LYS A 240 -64.29 -7.73 31.83
N GLY A 241 -64.28 -7.25 33.07
CA GLY A 241 -63.34 -6.23 33.57
C GLY A 241 -61.88 -6.66 33.48
N LEU A 242 -61.55 -7.87 33.95
CA LEU A 242 -60.21 -8.45 33.82
C LEU A 242 -59.78 -8.61 32.36
N HIS A 243 -60.66 -9.10 31.48
CA HIS A 243 -60.38 -9.19 30.04
C HIS A 243 -60.12 -7.82 29.41
N ALA A 244 -60.85 -6.78 29.83
CA ALA A 244 -60.61 -5.40 29.38
C ALA A 244 -59.27 -4.84 29.88
N GLN A 245 -58.88 -5.13 31.13
CA GLN A 245 -57.57 -4.74 31.68
C GLN A 245 -56.41 -5.47 30.99
N LEU A 246 -56.54 -6.77 30.75
CA LEU A 246 -55.56 -7.56 29.98
C LEU A 246 -55.42 -7.03 28.55
N LYS A 247 -56.53 -6.75 27.85
CA LYS A 247 -56.48 -6.14 26.51
C LYS A 247 -55.83 -4.75 26.51
N ARG A 248 -56.03 -3.93 27.55
CA ARG A 248 -55.33 -2.63 27.71
C ARG A 248 -53.82 -2.80 27.95
N ARG A 249 -53.40 -3.84 28.68
CA ARG A 249 -51.97 -4.18 28.85
C ARG A 249 -51.35 -4.84 27.61
N GLN A 250 -52.14 -5.48 26.77
CA GLN A 250 -51.73 -6.11 25.51
C GLN A 250 -51.81 -5.17 24.29
N VAL A 251 -51.98 -3.85 24.47
CA VAL A 251 -51.99 -2.89 23.36
C VAL A 251 -50.64 -2.94 22.61
N PRO A 252 -50.56 -3.31 21.31
CA PRO A 252 -49.30 -3.74 20.67
C PRO A 252 -48.28 -2.62 20.32
N HIS A 253 -48.18 -1.56 21.12
CA HIS A 253 -47.35 -0.39 20.78
C HIS A 253 -45.84 -0.70 20.78
N GLU A 254 -45.36 -1.58 21.66
CA GLU A 254 -43.97 -2.05 21.67
C GLU A 254 -43.62 -2.93 20.45
N PRO A 255 -44.36 -4.02 20.13
CA PRO A 255 -44.04 -4.84 18.94
C PRO A 255 -44.21 -4.09 17.61
N GLU A 256 -44.99 -3.00 17.54
CA GLU A 256 -44.97 -2.13 16.36
C GLU A 256 -43.68 -1.31 16.23
N LEU A 257 -43.17 -0.75 17.33
CA LEU A 257 -41.89 -0.05 17.34
C LEU A 257 -40.74 -1.02 17.04
N MET A 258 -40.77 -2.21 17.63
CA MET A 258 -39.80 -3.28 17.37
C MET A 258 -39.83 -3.74 15.90
N LYS A 259 -41.02 -3.88 15.27
CA LYS A 259 -41.13 -4.17 13.83
C LYS A 259 -40.52 -3.05 12.97
N LYS A 260 -40.82 -1.78 13.28
CA LYS A 260 -40.26 -0.61 12.58
C LYS A 260 -38.73 -0.59 12.71
N GLU A 261 -38.19 -0.91 13.87
CA GLU A 261 -36.74 -1.00 14.12
C GLU A 261 -36.09 -2.19 13.38
N ILE A 262 -36.73 -3.36 13.36
CA ILE A 262 -36.28 -4.51 12.55
C ILE A 262 -36.26 -4.14 11.06
N SER A 263 -37.29 -3.48 10.54
CA SER A 263 -37.28 -2.98 9.15
C SER A 263 -36.18 -1.94 8.91
N ARG A 264 -35.89 -1.06 9.87
CA ARG A 264 -34.81 -0.06 9.80
C ARG A 264 -33.44 -0.73 9.74
N LEU A 265 -33.20 -1.72 10.60
CA LEU A 265 -31.95 -2.48 10.68
C LEU A 265 -31.75 -3.39 9.46
N ASN A 266 -32.81 -4.05 8.98
CA ASN A 266 -32.74 -4.88 7.77
C ASN A 266 -32.36 -4.03 6.54
N ARG A 267 -32.96 -2.85 6.37
CA ARG A 267 -32.56 -1.92 5.29
C ARG A 267 -31.10 -1.51 5.41
N GLN A 268 -30.63 -1.17 6.62
CA GLN A 268 -29.22 -0.81 6.83
C GLN A 268 -28.25 -1.98 6.59
N LEU A 269 -28.66 -3.21 6.90
CA LEU A 269 -27.89 -4.41 6.59
C LEU A 269 -27.82 -4.66 5.08
N GLU A 270 -28.94 -4.51 4.37
CA GLU A 270 -29.00 -4.68 2.91
C GLU A 270 -28.21 -3.58 2.17
N GLU A 271 -28.28 -2.33 2.63
CA GLU A 271 -27.40 -1.24 2.20
C GLU A 271 -25.92 -1.59 2.41
N LYS A 272 -25.54 -2.08 3.59
CA LYS A 272 -24.15 -2.49 3.87
C LYS A 272 -23.70 -3.73 3.09
N ILE A 273 -24.61 -4.64 2.73
CA ILE A 273 -24.33 -5.77 1.83
C ILE A 273 -24.07 -5.26 0.41
N ASN A 274 -24.84 -4.28 -0.07
CA ASN A 274 -24.65 -3.66 -1.39
C ASN A 274 -23.33 -2.88 -1.44
N ASP A 275 -23.02 -2.03 -0.44
CA ASP A 275 -21.71 -1.36 -0.32
C ASP A 275 -20.55 -2.37 -0.40
N CYS A 276 -20.70 -3.51 0.29
CA CYS A 276 -19.72 -4.59 0.30
C CYS A 276 -19.68 -5.42 -1.00
N ALA A 277 -20.70 -5.33 -1.86
CA ALA A 277 -20.72 -5.95 -3.18
C ALA A 277 -20.04 -5.03 -4.20
N GLU A 278 -20.34 -3.73 -4.16
CA GLU A 278 -19.71 -2.69 -4.99
C GLU A 278 -18.19 -2.64 -4.73
N ALA A 279 -17.76 -2.54 -3.47
CA ALA A 279 -16.33 -2.55 -3.12
C ALA A 279 -15.59 -3.85 -3.52
N LYS A 280 -16.30 -5.01 -3.57
CA LYS A 280 -15.72 -6.26 -4.09
C LYS A 280 -15.58 -6.23 -5.61
N GLN A 281 -16.53 -5.63 -6.31
CA GLN A 281 -16.48 -5.46 -7.76
C GLN A 281 -15.37 -4.48 -8.17
N GLU A 282 -15.19 -3.37 -7.45
CA GLU A 282 -14.06 -2.45 -7.62
C GLU A 282 -12.72 -3.16 -7.36
N LEU A 283 -12.60 -3.92 -6.27
CA LEU A 283 -11.40 -4.71 -5.99
C LEU A 283 -11.12 -5.75 -7.09
N ALA A 284 -12.15 -6.30 -7.73
CA ALA A 284 -11.99 -7.20 -8.86
C ALA A 284 -11.50 -6.47 -10.12
N THR A 285 -12.05 -5.31 -10.48
CA THR A 285 -11.58 -4.53 -11.64
C THR A 285 -10.16 -4.02 -11.45
N VAL A 286 -9.80 -3.56 -10.25
CA VAL A 286 -8.43 -3.15 -9.89
C VAL A 286 -7.44 -4.32 -9.99
N LYS A 287 -7.83 -5.53 -9.56
CA LYS A 287 -7.00 -6.73 -9.73
C LYS A 287 -6.79 -7.07 -11.20
N MET A 288 -7.85 -7.09 -12.02
CA MET A 288 -7.71 -7.35 -13.46
C MET A 288 -6.85 -6.30 -14.15
N ALA A 289 -7.00 -5.01 -13.82
CA ALA A 289 -6.16 -3.94 -14.36
C ALA A 289 -4.68 -4.07 -13.95
N ARG A 290 -4.41 -4.48 -12.70
CA ARG A 290 -3.05 -4.82 -12.23
C ARG A 290 -2.48 -6.00 -13.01
N ASP A 291 -3.26 -7.05 -13.21
CA ASP A 291 -2.79 -8.29 -13.82
C ASP A 291 -2.47 -8.07 -15.32
N THR A 292 -3.32 -7.33 -16.05
CA THR A 292 -3.01 -6.86 -17.41
C THR A 292 -1.81 -5.89 -17.47
N ALA A 293 -1.57 -5.10 -16.42
CA ALA A 293 -0.35 -4.28 -16.33
C ALA A 293 0.91 -5.15 -16.14
N LEU A 294 0.84 -6.23 -15.35
CA LEU A 294 1.94 -7.19 -15.19
C LEU A 294 2.22 -7.96 -16.49
N GLU A 295 1.18 -8.40 -17.21
CA GLU A 295 1.32 -8.98 -18.56
C GLU A 295 2.02 -8.01 -19.52
N ARG A 296 1.65 -6.71 -19.49
CA ARG A 296 2.31 -5.67 -20.29
C ARG A 296 3.78 -5.48 -19.92
N VAL A 297 4.13 -5.53 -18.63
CA VAL A 297 5.53 -5.45 -18.18
C VAL A 297 6.33 -6.65 -18.69
N GLN A 298 5.81 -7.88 -18.54
CA GLN A 298 6.47 -9.09 -19.06
C GLN A 298 6.70 -9.02 -20.58
N MET A 299 5.72 -8.53 -21.35
CA MET A 299 5.88 -8.32 -22.79
C MET A 299 6.98 -7.29 -23.14
N LEU A 300 7.12 -6.22 -22.35
CA LEU A 300 8.20 -5.24 -22.51
C LEU A 300 9.57 -5.81 -22.11
N GLU A 301 9.63 -6.66 -21.08
CA GLU A 301 10.86 -7.39 -20.71
C GLU A 301 11.32 -8.31 -21.85
N GLN A 302 10.41 -9.05 -22.48
CA GLN A 302 10.74 -9.88 -23.66
C GLN A 302 11.18 -9.02 -24.86
N GLN A 303 10.56 -7.85 -25.08
CA GLN A 303 10.99 -6.92 -26.12
C GLN A 303 12.40 -6.36 -25.88
N ILE A 304 12.74 -6.04 -24.63
CA ILE A 304 14.09 -5.60 -24.22
C ILE A 304 15.12 -6.72 -24.43
N LEU A 305 14.76 -7.98 -24.12
CA LEU A 305 15.63 -9.14 -24.38
C LEU A 305 15.85 -9.38 -25.88
N ALA A 306 14.81 -9.31 -26.70
CA ALA A 306 14.92 -9.43 -28.15
C ALA A 306 15.85 -8.35 -28.73
N TYR A 307 15.60 -7.07 -28.47
CA TYR A 307 16.44 -5.98 -28.96
C TYR A 307 17.89 -6.06 -28.45
N LYS A 308 18.10 -6.52 -27.21
CA LYS A 308 19.45 -6.77 -26.66
C LYS A 308 20.20 -7.83 -27.46
N ASP A 309 19.53 -8.84 -27.98
CA ASP A 309 20.13 -9.91 -28.78
C ASP A 309 20.26 -9.54 -30.26
N ASP A 310 19.36 -8.71 -30.79
CA ASP A 310 19.53 -8.03 -32.08
C ASP A 310 20.80 -7.15 -32.07
N PHE A 311 20.98 -6.31 -31.04
CA PHE A 311 22.15 -5.44 -30.89
C PHE A 311 23.47 -6.21 -30.70
N LYS A 312 23.45 -7.43 -30.12
CA LYS A 312 24.63 -8.32 -30.11
C LYS A 312 24.92 -8.86 -31.50
N SER A 313 23.89 -9.27 -32.23
CA SER A 313 24.01 -9.86 -33.57
C SER A 313 24.57 -8.85 -34.57
N GLU A 314 23.98 -7.65 -34.62
CA GLU A 314 24.41 -6.50 -35.42
C GLU A 314 25.84 -6.02 -35.06
N ARG A 315 26.27 -6.18 -33.80
CA ARG A 315 27.67 -5.98 -33.39
C ARG A 315 28.57 -7.07 -33.96
N ALA A 316 28.19 -8.34 -33.82
CA ALA A 316 28.98 -9.45 -34.32
C ALA A 316 29.10 -9.43 -35.87
N ASP A 317 28.09 -8.93 -36.58
CA ASP A 317 28.17 -8.67 -38.03
C ASP A 317 29.06 -7.47 -38.38
N ARG A 318 29.07 -6.39 -37.58
CA ARG A 318 30.11 -5.34 -37.73
C ARG A 318 31.51 -5.88 -37.49
N GLU A 319 31.72 -6.72 -36.48
CA GLU A 319 33.03 -7.32 -36.17
C GLU A 319 33.50 -8.28 -37.29
N ARG A 320 32.57 -9.05 -37.88
CA ARG A 320 32.81 -9.82 -39.12
C ARG A 320 33.16 -8.91 -40.30
N ALA A 321 32.43 -7.82 -40.51
CA ALA A 321 32.69 -6.87 -41.59
C ALA A 321 34.03 -6.15 -41.44
N HIS A 322 34.40 -5.73 -40.22
CA HIS A 322 35.69 -5.11 -39.91
C HIS A 322 36.85 -6.08 -40.16
N SER A 323 36.74 -7.32 -39.67
CA SER A 323 37.72 -8.38 -39.98
C SER A 323 37.88 -8.57 -41.50
N ARG A 324 36.78 -8.54 -42.25
CA ARG A 324 36.81 -8.69 -43.70
C ARG A 324 37.38 -7.45 -44.43
N ILE A 325 37.23 -6.25 -43.88
CA ILE A 325 37.87 -5.03 -44.40
C ILE A 325 39.39 -5.14 -44.23
N GLN A 326 39.88 -5.47 -43.03
CA GLN A 326 41.31 -5.66 -42.79
C GLN A 326 41.90 -6.75 -43.71
N GLU A 327 41.20 -7.88 -43.84
CA GLU A 327 41.53 -8.94 -44.79
C GLU A 327 41.68 -8.46 -46.25
N LEU A 328 40.92 -7.44 -46.66
CA LEU A 328 40.96 -6.88 -48.02
C LEU A 328 42.07 -5.83 -48.14
N GLU A 329 42.29 -5.02 -47.11
CA GLU A 329 43.40 -4.06 -47.02
C GLU A 329 44.76 -4.79 -47.10
N GLU A 330 44.94 -5.89 -46.36
CA GLU A 330 46.13 -6.75 -46.42
C GLU A 330 46.36 -7.32 -47.83
N LYS A 331 45.29 -7.72 -48.53
CA LYS A 331 45.35 -8.22 -49.91
C LYS A 331 45.68 -7.10 -50.90
N VAL A 332 45.11 -5.90 -50.73
CA VAL A 332 45.43 -4.71 -51.55
C VAL A 332 46.89 -4.30 -51.34
N PHE A 333 47.36 -4.23 -50.10
CA PHE A 333 48.76 -3.95 -49.78
C PHE A 333 49.70 -4.98 -50.42
N SER A 334 49.38 -6.27 -50.30
CA SER A 334 50.15 -7.36 -50.93
C SER A 334 50.21 -7.24 -52.46
N LEU A 335 49.08 -6.89 -53.10
CA LEU A 335 49.03 -6.69 -54.55
C LEU A 335 49.77 -5.42 -54.99
N MET A 336 49.71 -4.33 -54.21
CA MET A 336 50.51 -3.12 -54.44
C MET A 336 52.00 -3.42 -54.33
N SER A 337 52.44 -4.13 -53.30
CA SER A 337 53.84 -4.55 -53.15
C SER A 337 54.31 -5.41 -54.32
N GLN A 338 53.50 -6.39 -54.78
CA GLN A 338 53.82 -7.19 -55.96
C GLN A 338 53.86 -6.37 -57.25
N ALA A 339 53.00 -5.35 -57.40
CA ALA A 339 53.02 -4.45 -58.54
C ALA A 339 54.28 -3.57 -58.55
N SER A 340 54.67 -3.00 -57.40
CA SER A 340 55.91 -2.22 -57.25
C SER A 340 57.16 -3.07 -57.45
N GLN A 341 57.19 -4.31 -56.94
CA GLN A 341 58.27 -5.28 -57.19
C GLN A 341 58.44 -5.50 -58.71
N ARG A 342 57.35 -5.84 -59.41
CA ARG A 342 57.38 -6.01 -60.88
C ARG A 342 57.80 -4.75 -61.62
N GLN A 343 57.42 -3.56 -61.15
CA GLN A 343 57.88 -2.29 -61.73
C GLN A 343 59.38 -2.04 -61.54
N GLN A 344 59.98 -2.55 -60.45
CA GLN A 344 61.44 -2.55 -60.25
C GLN A 344 62.12 -3.59 -61.14
N ASP A 345 61.54 -4.78 -61.29
CA ASP A 345 62.03 -5.82 -62.21
C ASP A 345 61.98 -5.35 -63.69
N PHE A 346 61.08 -4.43 -64.05
CA PHE A 346 61.04 -3.76 -65.36
C PHE A 346 61.97 -2.54 -65.49
N GLN A 347 62.87 -2.28 -64.52
CA GLN A 347 63.76 -1.11 -64.54
C GLN A 347 65.14 -1.38 -65.19
N GLU A 348 65.36 -2.55 -65.82
CA GLU A 348 66.42 -2.70 -66.84
C GLU A 348 65.95 -2.15 -68.21
N PRO A 349 66.69 -1.24 -68.86
CA PRO A 349 66.18 -0.50 -70.03
C PRO A 349 66.31 -1.26 -71.36
N GLY A 350 65.19 -1.76 -71.90
CA GLY A 350 65.08 -2.36 -73.23
C GLY A 350 64.00 -1.71 -74.12
N PRO A 351 64.33 -1.07 -75.27
CA PRO A 351 63.36 -0.32 -76.07
C PRO A 351 62.83 -1.04 -77.33
N CYS A 352 61.51 -1.27 -77.42
CA CYS A 352 60.72 -1.38 -78.67
C CYS A 352 59.21 -1.25 -78.34
N TRP A 353 58.48 -0.22 -78.76
CA TRP A 353 58.01 0.15 -80.11
C TRP A 353 56.80 -0.65 -80.64
N ILE A 354 55.60 -0.06 -80.45
CA ILE A 354 54.31 -0.12 -81.19
C ILE A 354 53.78 -1.45 -81.76
N HIS A 355 52.44 -1.66 -81.72
CA HIS A 355 51.63 -1.58 -82.95
C HIS A 355 50.11 -1.45 -82.67
N SER A 356 49.43 -0.68 -83.51
CA SER A 356 47.99 -0.34 -83.38
C SER A 356 47.07 -1.35 -84.06
N ALA A 357 45.94 -1.70 -83.43
CA ALA A 357 44.82 -2.37 -84.11
C ALA A 357 43.44 -1.96 -83.52
N LYS A 358 42.62 -1.28 -84.32
CA LYS A 358 41.16 -1.22 -84.10
C LYS A 358 40.51 -2.39 -84.85
N LYS A 359 39.55 -3.10 -84.26
CA LYS A 359 38.54 -3.86 -85.02
C LYS A 359 37.28 -4.13 -84.22
N THR A 360 36.14 -4.08 -84.91
CA THR A 360 34.79 -4.31 -84.38
C THR A 360 34.17 -5.57 -84.97
N ALA A 361 33.59 -6.42 -84.11
CA ALA A 361 32.61 -7.46 -84.44
C ALA A 361 31.77 -7.68 -83.16
N LYS A 362 30.46 -7.42 -83.14
CA LYS A 362 29.35 -8.19 -83.74
C LYS A 362 29.06 -9.52 -83.04
N TYR A 363 28.19 -9.44 -82.02
CA TYR A 363 26.85 -10.04 -81.94
C TYR A 363 26.60 -11.42 -82.61
N LEU A 364 25.86 -12.28 -81.88
CA LEU A 364 25.00 -13.42 -82.24
C LEU A 364 25.28 -14.63 -81.29
N GLU A 365 24.38 -15.57 -80.97
CA GLU A 365 22.90 -15.61 -80.81
C GLU A 365 22.48 -17.05 -80.40
N MET A 366 21.34 -17.22 -79.70
CA MET A 366 20.66 -18.50 -79.35
C MET A 366 21.43 -19.49 -78.41
N ASP A 367 20.77 -20.38 -77.64
CA ASP A 367 19.33 -20.63 -77.42
C ASP A 367 19.00 -21.15 -75.98
N ALA A 368 17.71 -21.40 -75.74
CA ALA A 368 16.99 -21.90 -74.54
C ALA A 368 17.62 -23.10 -73.79
N LEU A 369 17.23 -23.47 -72.55
CA LEU A 369 15.90 -23.59 -71.91
C LEU A 369 15.96 -23.38 -70.37
N GLU A 370 14.86 -23.26 -69.59
CA GLU A 370 13.52 -22.63 -69.71
C GLU A 370 12.72 -22.87 -68.39
N HIS A 371 11.50 -22.32 -68.26
CA HIS A 371 10.43 -22.60 -67.27
C HIS A 371 10.62 -22.02 -65.84
N VAL A 372 9.58 -21.47 -65.16
CA VAL A 372 8.15 -21.33 -65.48
C VAL A 372 7.56 -20.02 -64.88
N ALA A 373 6.47 -19.51 -65.46
CA ALA A 373 5.75 -18.28 -65.09
C ALA A 373 4.49 -18.60 -64.22
N PRO A 374 3.46 -17.72 -64.01
CA PRO A 374 3.29 -16.31 -64.36
C PRO A 374 2.71 -15.39 -63.24
N GLY A 375 2.63 -14.08 -63.51
CA GLY A 375 1.77 -13.13 -62.79
C GLY A 375 0.68 -12.55 -63.70
N SER A 376 -0.42 -12.00 -63.13
CA SER A 376 -1.54 -11.47 -63.93
C SER A 376 -2.51 -10.55 -63.16
N TRP A 377 -2.37 -9.22 -63.33
CA TRP A 377 -3.43 -8.16 -63.40
C TRP A 377 -4.48 -8.03 -62.24
N ARG A 378 -5.15 -6.88 -61.97
CA ARG A 378 -5.40 -5.62 -62.71
C ARG A 378 -5.63 -4.42 -61.75
N THR A 379 -6.34 -3.36 -62.16
CA THR A 379 -6.08 -1.96 -61.75
C THR A 379 -7.33 -1.13 -61.38
N ALA A 380 -7.15 -0.12 -60.49
CA ALA A 380 -8.01 1.07 -60.24
C ALA A 380 -9.40 0.82 -59.62
N LEU A 381 -10.16 1.81 -59.08
CA LEU A 381 -10.01 3.28 -59.00
C LEU A 381 -10.71 3.79 -57.69
N GLY A 382 -10.30 4.95 -57.13
CA GLY A 382 -11.09 5.62 -56.07
C GLY A 382 -10.41 6.83 -55.44
N SER A 383 -10.88 8.05 -55.75
CA SER A 383 -10.29 9.30 -55.27
C SER A 383 -11.11 9.97 -54.16
N GLN A 384 -10.43 10.69 -53.27
CA GLN A 384 -10.80 12.08 -52.97
C GLN A 384 -9.57 12.90 -52.52
N GLN A 385 -9.77 14.20 -52.33
CA GLN A 385 -8.78 15.27 -52.45
C GLN A 385 -9.01 16.30 -51.31
N VAL A 386 -8.17 17.35 -51.20
CA VAL A 386 -8.39 18.57 -50.37
C VAL A 386 -8.07 18.32 -48.87
N GLU A 387 -7.31 19.15 -48.13
CA GLU A 387 -6.61 20.42 -48.42
C GLU A 387 -5.33 20.59 -47.57
N LEU A 388 -4.56 21.65 -47.87
CA LEU A 388 -3.61 22.29 -46.95
C LEU A 388 -4.20 23.64 -46.54
N PRO A 389 -3.98 24.09 -45.30
CA PRO A 389 -3.49 25.46 -45.15
C PRO A 389 -2.19 25.50 -44.34
N ALA A 390 -1.31 26.42 -44.73
CA ALA A 390 -0.17 26.81 -43.94
C ALA A 390 -0.33 28.27 -43.52
N GLU A 391 -0.12 28.59 -42.24
CA GLU A 391 0.57 29.83 -41.83
C GLU A 391 0.91 29.85 -40.33
N GLY A 392 1.92 30.65 -39.98
CA GLY A 392 2.13 31.17 -38.61
C GLY A 392 2.94 30.32 -37.63
N GLY A 393 4.06 30.88 -37.11
CA GLY A 393 4.56 30.50 -35.78
C GLY A 393 5.96 29.87 -35.65
N HIS A 394 6.94 30.23 -36.49
CA HIS A 394 8.32 29.73 -36.32
C HIS A 394 9.05 30.43 -35.15
N VAL A 395 8.92 29.91 -33.91
CA VAL A 395 9.62 30.44 -32.73
C VAL A 395 10.38 29.33 -31.99
N HIS A 396 11.71 29.47 -31.97
CA HIS A 396 12.71 28.76 -31.15
C HIS A 396 12.50 27.26 -30.87
N THR A 397 13.12 26.44 -31.72
CA THR A 397 13.65 25.12 -31.34
C THR A 397 14.77 25.27 -30.31
N ALA A 398 14.42 25.27 -29.03
CA ALA A 398 15.34 24.88 -27.95
C ALA A 398 15.20 23.37 -27.69
N HIS A 399 16.25 22.73 -27.13
CA HIS A 399 16.18 21.33 -26.71
C HIS A 399 15.02 21.14 -25.71
N ARG A 400 13.98 20.40 -26.11
CA ARG A 400 12.96 19.89 -25.18
C ARG A 400 13.53 18.63 -24.54
N GLY A 401 13.86 18.68 -23.26
CA GLY A 401 14.36 17.51 -22.53
C GLY A 401 13.28 16.43 -22.43
N GLN A 402 13.69 15.16 -22.49
CA GLN A 402 12.88 14.09 -21.91
C GLN A 402 13.13 14.08 -20.40
N GLY A 403 12.55 15.05 -19.70
CA GLY A 403 12.74 15.26 -18.26
C GLY A 403 12.50 16.71 -17.80
N ASP A 404 11.45 17.34 -18.32
CA ASP A 404 11.00 18.69 -17.93
C ASP A 404 9.54 18.65 -17.44
N LEU A 405 9.33 18.94 -16.16
CA LEU A 405 8.02 19.10 -15.52
C LEU A 405 7.43 20.48 -15.86
N GLN A 406 6.19 20.53 -16.35
CA GLN A 406 5.53 21.77 -16.76
C GLN A 406 4.32 22.11 -15.89
N CYS A 407 4.24 23.36 -15.42
CA CYS A 407 3.09 23.88 -14.68
C CYS A 407 1.88 24.04 -15.62
N PRO A 408 0.72 23.40 -15.37
CA PRO A 408 -0.43 23.47 -16.27
C PRO A 408 -1.12 24.85 -16.26
N HIS A 409 -0.85 25.70 -15.27
CA HIS A 409 -1.51 27.00 -15.09
C HIS A 409 -0.76 28.16 -15.76
N CYS A 410 0.57 28.19 -15.71
CA CYS A 410 1.39 29.24 -16.34
C CYS A 410 2.40 28.73 -17.38
N LEU A 411 2.38 27.43 -17.70
CA LEU A 411 3.25 26.76 -18.68
C LEU A 411 4.76 26.86 -18.41
N ARG A 412 5.16 27.30 -17.21
CA ARG A 412 6.56 27.33 -16.75
C ARG A 412 7.13 25.91 -16.63
N CYS A 413 8.28 25.68 -17.26
CA CYS A 413 9.02 24.42 -17.18
C CYS A 413 10.05 24.43 -16.03
N PHE A 414 10.32 23.25 -15.49
CA PHE A 414 11.28 22.91 -14.45
C PHE A 414 11.95 21.59 -14.87
N SER A 415 13.26 21.41 -14.72
CA SER A 415 13.86 20.08 -14.98
C SER A 415 13.43 19.07 -13.90
N ASP A 416 13.54 17.77 -14.17
CA ASP A 416 13.20 16.71 -13.20
C ASP A 416 13.94 16.88 -11.84
N GLU A 417 15.18 17.40 -11.86
CA GLU A 417 15.97 17.73 -10.67
C GLU A 417 15.34 18.83 -9.79
N GLN A 418 14.38 19.60 -10.31
CA GLN A 418 13.73 20.73 -9.65
C GLN A 418 12.34 20.39 -9.08
N GLY A 419 12.01 19.11 -8.88
CA GLY A 419 10.69 18.64 -8.43
C GLY A 419 10.13 19.36 -7.19
N GLU A 420 10.95 19.67 -6.17
CA GLU A 420 10.49 20.44 -5.00
C GLU A 420 10.16 21.91 -5.28
N ALA A 421 10.83 22.51 -6.27
CA ALA A 421 10.54 23.88 -6.71
C ALA A 421 9.28 23.91 -7.58
N PHE A 422 9.08 22.88 -8.42
CA PHE A 422 7.84 22.66 -9.16
C PHE A 422 6.63 22.49 -8.23
N LEU A 423 6.73 21.65 -7.19
CA LEU A 423 5.63 21.43 -6.23
C LEU A 423 5.28 22.69 -5.43
N ARG A 424 6.26 23.46 -4.96
CA ARG A 424 6.02 24.79 -4.35
C ARG A 424 5.34 25.74 -5.34
N HIS A 425 5.86 25.83 -6.55
CA HIS A 425 5.29 26.68 -7.59
C HIS A 425 3.84 26.29 -7.93
N LEU A 426 3.47 25.00 -7.94
CA LEU A 426 2.06 24.60 -8.08
C LEU A 426 1.18 25.14 -6.93
N SER A 427 1.66 25.10 -5.68
CA SER A 427 0.91 25.64 -4.54
C SER A 427 0.77 27.17 -4.53
N GLU A 428 1.66 27.87 -5.24
CA GLU A 428 1.64 29.33 -5.43
C GLU A 428 0.84 29.75 -6.68
N CYS A 429 0.87 28.94 -7.75
CA CYS A 429 0.27 29.25 -9.05
C CYS A 429 -1.21 28.82 -9.18
N CYS A 430 -1.75 28.17 -8.15
CA CYS A 430 -3.16 27.78 -8.03
C CYS A 430 -3.98 28.72 -7.13
N GLN A 431 -3.46 29.93 -6.85
CA GLN A 431 -4.11 31.02 -6.10
C GLN A 431 -4.43 32.19 -7.05
#